data_AF-A0A939JL60-F1
#
_entry.id   AF-A0A939JL60-F1
#
_cell.length_a   1.000
_cell.length_b   1.000
_cell.length_c   1.000
_cell.angle_alpha   90.00
_cell.angle_beta   90.00
_cell.angle_gamma   90.00
#
_symmetry.space_group_name_H-M   'P 1'
#
loop_
_entity.id
_entity.type
_entity.pdbx_description
1 polymer ?
#
loop_
_entity_poly.entity_id
_entity_poly.type
_entity_poly.pdbx_seq_one_letter_code
_entity_poly.pdbx_strand_id
1 'polypeptide(L)'
;VDVGMPKVMETAGKLGMDVEALEAVPAQTLGSMGASPMDMAAVYATLDNHGKRTTPTIIKSAEHLNRTVTIPDAVGEQVISREAADTVTSVLTGVVDDGTARTAVRDNPLRDGQQVAGKTGTSDNNKS
;
A
#
# COMPACT_ATOMS: atom_id res chain seq x y z
N VAL A 1 4.02 21.44 13.47
CA VAL A 1 4.31 20.23 14.27
C VAL A 1 4.76 19.18 13.30
N ASP A 2 5.97 18.65 13.46
CA ASP A 2 6.54 17.62 12.58
C ASP A 2 6.17 16.23 13.13
N VAL A 3 5.91 15.28 12.25
CA VAL A 3 5.51 13.90 12.59
C VAL A 3 6.70 13.11 13.12
N GLY A 4 7.90 13.40 12.59
CA GLY A 4 9.15 12.73 12.93
C GLY A 4 9.32 11.37 12.26
N MET A 5 10.53 11.10 11.74
CA MET A 5 10.84 9.88 10.99
C MET A 5 10.55 8.55 11.71
N PRO A 6 10.79 8.40 13.03
CA PRO A 6 10.47 7.16 13.72
C PRO A 6 9.00 6.75 13.59
N LYS A 7 8.07 7.71 13.66
CA LYS A 7 6.63 7.44 13.51
C LYS A 7 6.24 7.09 12.08
N VAL A 8 6.92 7.70 11.10
CA VAL A 8 6.74 7.37 9.67
C VAL A 8 7.14 5.91 9.43
N MET A 9 8.31 5.50 9.92
CA MET A 9 8.81 4.14 9.80
C MET A 9 7.93 3.13 10.55
N GLU A 10 7.45 3.47 11.75
CA GLU A 10 6.49 2.65 12.49
C GLU A 10 5.20 2.43 11.69
N THR A 11 4.68 3.49 11.06
CA THR A 11 3.48 3.40 10.23
C THR A 11 3.73 2.54 8.98
N ALA A 12 4.88 2.71 8.32
CA ALA A 12 5.27 1.88 7.18
C ALA A 12 5.34 0.39 7.54
N GLY A 13 5.95 0.05 8.68
CA GLY A 13 5.99 -1.32 9.20
C GLY A 13 4.60 -1.89 9.52
N LYS A 14 3.73 -1.09 10.15
CA LYS A 14 2.33 -1.46 10.42
C LYS A 14 1.54 -1.78 9.14
N LEU A 15 1.81 -1.06 8.05
CA LEU A 15 1.20 -1.29 6.74
C LEU A 15 1.78 -2.51 6.00
N GLY A 16 2.84 -3.12 6.53
CA GLY A 16 3.42 -4.36 6.01
C GLY A 16 4.73 -4.20 5.22
N MET A 17 5.35 -3.01 5.22
CA MET A 17 6.69 -2.84 4.66
C MET A 17 7.75 -3.47 5.58
N ASP A 18 8.80 -4.05 4.99
CA ASP A 18 9.98 -4.48 5.73
C ASP A 18 10.85 -3.26 6.10
N VAL A 19 10.85 -2.90 7.38
CA VAL A 19 11.51 -1.70 7.90
C VAL A 19 12.54 -2.00 8.98
N GLU A 20 12.73 -3.27 9.38
CA GLU A 20 13.51 -3.64 10.56
C GLU A 20 14.99 -3.26 10.44
N ALA A 21 15.54 -3.38 9.23
CA ALA A 21 16.93 -3.05 8.93
C ALA A 21 17.15 -1.60 8.44
N LEU A 22 16.11 -0.76 8.46
CA LEU A 22 16.15 0.57 7.86
C LEU A 22 16.31 1.67 8.91
N GLU A 23 17.25 2.58 8.67
CA GLU A 23 17.41 3.77 9.51
C GLU A 23 16.31 4.80 9.22
N ALA A 24 15.80 5.43 10.28
CA ALA A 24 14.77 6.46 10.22
C ALA A 24 15.35 7.83 9.82
N VAL A 25 15.82 7.96 8.59
CA VAL A 25 16.44 9.18 8.04
C VAL A 25 15.50 9.96 7.12
N PRO A 26 15.67 11.29 6.93
CA PRO A 26 14.78 12.09 6.10
C PRO A 26 14.64 11.61 4.65
N ALA A 27 15.69 11.01 4.08
CA ALA A 27 15.68 10.48 2.72
C ALA A 27 14.58 9.42 2.50
N GLN A 28 14.17 8.69 3.54
CA GLN A 28 13.13 7.67 3.43
C GLN A 28 11.79 8.24 2.96
N THR A 29 11.53 9.51 3.22
CA THR A 29 10.30 10.20 2.73
C THR A 29 10.23 10.30 1.21
N LEU A 30 11.36 10.19 0.52
CA LEU A 30 11.45 10.20 -0.94
C LEU A 30 11.47 8.80 -1.56
N GLY A 31 11.34 7.74 -0.75
CA GLY A 31 11.35 6.36 -1.24
C GLY A 31 12.76 5.80 -1.51
N SER A 32 13.78 6.22 -0.76
CA SER A 32 15.12 5.59 -0.80
C SER A 32 15.15 4.15 -0.29
N MET A 33 14.06 3.69 0.33
CA MET A 33 13.89 2.31 0.80
C MET A 33 13.48 1.40 -0.36
N GLY A 34 14.13 0.24 -0.46
CA GLY A 34 13.63 -0.82 -1.32
C GLY A 34 12.34 -1.40 -0.75
N ALA A 35 11.36 -1.64 -1.63
CA ALA A 35 10.14 -2.40 -1.31
C ALA A 35 9.86 -3.34 -2.46
N SER A 36 9.39 -4.56 -2.17
CA SER A 36 8.95 -5.45 -3.23
C SER A 36 7.59 -4.99 -3.79
N PRO A 37 7.25 -5.31 -5.05
CA PRO A 37 5.91 -5.06 -5.57
C PRO A 37 4.80 -5.68 -4.72
N MET A 38 5.09 -6.80 -4.04
CA MET A 38 4.15 -7.46 -3.14
C MET A 38 3.90 -6.66 -1.86
N ASP A 39 4.94 -6.05 -1.28
CA ASP A 39 4.80 -5.17 -0.11
C ASP A 39 3.97 -3.94 -0.47
N MET A 40 4.24 -3.32 -1.62
CA MET A 40 3.47 -2.17 -2.08
C MET A 40 2.01 -2.55 -2.36
N ALA A 41 1.75 -3.71 -2.97
CA ALA A 41 0.40 -4.20 -3.17
C ALA A 41 -0.35 -4.41 -1.83
N ALA A 42 0.33 -4.97 -0.82
CA ALA A 42 -0.20 -5.14 0.52
C ALA A 42 -0.55 -3.80 1.19
N VAL A 43 0.31 -2.80 1.05
CA VAL A 43 0.11 -1.44 1.57
C VAL A 43 -1.12 -0.79 0.93
N TYR A 44 -1.23 -0.79 -0.40
CA TYR A 44 -2.39 -0.20 -1.08
C TYR A 44 -3.69 -0.97 -0.79
N ALA A 45 -3.63 -2.30 -0.69
CA ALA A 45 -4.78 -3.10 -0.27
C ALA A 45 -5.21 -2.81 1.18
N THR A 46 -4.27 -2.43 2.06
CA THR A 46 -4.60 -1.98 3.42
C THR A 46 -5.37 -0.66 3.43
N LEU A 47 -5.04 0.27 2.52
CA LEU A 47 -5.79 1.51 2.34
C LEU A 47 -7.20 1.24 1.80
N ASP A 48 -7.33 0.36 0.80
CA ASP A 48 -8.61 -0.07 0.22
C ASP A 48 -9.49 -0.77 1.27
N ASN A 49 -8.89 -1.59 2.14
CA ASN A 49 -9.55 -2.25 3.27
C ASN A 49 -9.74 -1.33 4.51
N HIS A 50 -9.88 -0.03 4.31
CA HIS A 50 -10.19 0.95 5.36
C HIS A 50 -9.21 0.93 6.55
N GLY A 51 -7.93 0.64 6.29
CA GLY A 51 -6.87 0.62 7.30
C GLY A 51 -6.67 -0.72 8.02
N LYS A 52 -7.33 -1.79 7.58
CA LYS A 52 -7.06 -3.15 8.04
C LYS A 52 -5.91 -3.77 7.25
N ARG A 53 -4.90 -4.26 7.95
CA ARG A 53 -3.68 -4.79 7.33
C ARG A 53 -4.03 -5.96 6.40
N THR A 54 -3.63 -5.84 5.15
CA THR A 54 -3.76 -6.93 4.17
C THR A 54 -2.43 -7.66 4.05
N THR A 55 -2.42 -8.97 4.29
CA THR A 55 -1.27 -9.85 4.07
C THR A 55 -1.57 -10.73 2.85
N PRO A 56 -0.92 -10.48 1.69
CA PRO A 56 -1.16 -11.26 0.48
C PRO A 56 -0.82 -12.74 0.67
N THR A 57 -1.65 -13.62 0.14
CA THR A 57 -1.41 -15.06 0.09
C THR A 57 -1.92 -15.64 -1.22
N ILE A 58 -1.20 -16.64 -1.75
CA ILE A 58 -1.62 -17.43 -2.91
C ILE A 58 -2.34 -18.72 -2.51
N ILE A 59 -2.32 -19.07 -1.21
CA ILE A 59 -2.87 -20.32 -0.71
C ILE A 59 -4.36 -20.12 -0.44
N LYS A 60 -5.20 -20.75 -1.26
CA LYS A 60 -6.66 -20.73 -1.07
C LYS A 60 -7.14 -21.79 -0.08
N SER A 61 -6.57 -22.98 -0.12
CA SER A 61 -6.85 -24.08 0.80
C SER A 61 -5.68 -25.05 0.82
N ALA A 62 -5.56 -25.79 1.93
CA ALA A 62 -4.60 -26.87 2.04
C ALA A 62 -5.26 -28.04 2.76
N GLU A 63 -5.20 -29.23 2.17
CA GLU A 63 -5.83 -30.45 2.67
C GLU A 63 -4.84 -31.61 2.59
N HIS A 64 -4.91 -32.51 3.57
CA HIS A 64 -4.13 -33.74 3.58
C HIS A 64 -4.93 -34.88 4.21
N LEU A 65 -5.32 -35.86 3.37
CA LEU A 65 -6.23 -36.94 3.75
C LEU A 65 -7.54 -36.36 4.31
N ASN A 66 -7.90 -36.73 5.54
CA ASN A 66 -9.12 -36.25 6.22
C ASN A 66 -8.86 -35.00 7.07
N ARG A 67 -7.78 -34.24 6.81
CA ARG A 67 -7.43 -33.02 7.54
C ARG A 67 -7.44 -31.82 6.59
N THR A 68 -8.17 -30.78 6.96
CA THR A 68 -8.12 -29.47 6.31
C THR A 68 -7.36 -28.50 7.21
N VAL A 69 -6.44 -27.72 6.63
CA VAL A 69 -5.70 -26.67 7.33
C VAL A 69 -6.49 -25.37 7.22
N THR A 70 -6.69 -24.69 8.35
CA THR A 70 -7.25 -23.33 8.34
C THR A 70 -6.18 -22.35 7.90
N ILE A 71 -6.43 -21.68 6.78
CA ILE A 71 -5.58 -20.61 6.27
C ILE A 71 -6.09 -19.29 6.89
N PRO A 72 -5.21 -18.42 7.42
CA PRO A 72 -5.62 -17.11 7.91
C PRO A 72 -6.26 -16.27 6.82
N ASP A 73 -7.25 -15.45 7.18
CA ASP A 73 -7.79 -14.44 6.28
C ASP A 73 -6.70 -13.44 5.89
N ALA A 74 -6.71 -13.04 4.62
CA ALA A 74 -5.75 -12.06 4.11
C ALA A 74 -5.93 -10.69 4.76
N VAL A 75 -7.17 -10.32 5.13
CA VAL A 75 -7.48 -9.05 5.80
C VAL A 75 -7.47 -9.28 7.31
N GLY A 76 -6.50 -8.66 7.99
CA GLY A 76 -6.28 -8.78 9.42
C GLY A 76 -6.85 -7.61 10.23
N GLU A 77 -6.10 -7.22 11.25
CA GLU A 77 -6.48 -6.20 12.23
C GLU A 77 -6.34 -4.76 11.72
N GLN A 78 -6.95 -3.83 12.46
CA GLN A 78 -6.88 -2.40 12.19
C GLN A 78 -5.50 -1.85 12.59
N VAL A 79 -4.72 -1.35 11.61
CA VAL A 79 -3.34 -0.87 11.85
C VAL A 79 -3.18 0.64 11.71
N ILE A 80 -4.07 1.29 10.96
CA ILE A 80 -4.25 2.75 10.91
C ILE A 80 -5.74 3.06 11.08
N SER A 81 -6.14 4.28 11.44
CA SER A 81 -7.57 4.58 11.58
C SER A 81 -8.28 4.52 10.22
N ARG A 82 -9.57 4.15 10.23
CA ARG A 82 -10.42 4.21 9.03
C ARG A 82 -10.44 5.60 8.41
N GLU A 83 -10.56 6.63 9.24
CA GLU A 83 -10.52 8.03 8.80
C GLU A 83 -9.22 8.35 8.07
N ALA A 84 -8.06 7.91 8.58
CA ALA A 84 -6.78 8.12 7.93
C ALA A 84 -6.70 7.37 6.59
N ALA A 85 -7.10 6.10 6.55
CA ALA A 85 -7.10 5.30 5.33
C ALA A 85 -8.00 5.92 4.25
N ASP A 86 -9.25 6.24 4.60
CA ASP A 86 -10.24 6.78 3.67
C ASP A 86 -9.86 8.18 3.18
N THR A 87 -9.30 9.01 4.07
CA THR A 87 -8.80 10.34 3.69
C THR A 87 -7.62 10.24 2.73
N VAL A 88 -6.66 9.34 2.99
CA VAL A 88 -5.53 9.11 2.08
C VAL A 88 -6.03 8.60 0.74
N THR A 89 -6.93 7.61 0.72
CA THR A 89 -7.54 7.10 -0.52
C THR A 89 -8.25 8.22 -1.30
N SER A 90 -9.00 9.09 -0.62
CA SER A 90 -9.63 10.26 -1.26
C SER A 90 -8.63 11.27 -1.81
N VAL A 91 -7.47 11.47 -1.18
CA VAL A 91 -6.41 12.32 -1.73
C VAL A 91 -5.77 11.66 -2.97
N LEU A 92 -5.61 10.34 -2.93
CA LEU A 92 -5.03 9.55 -4.03
C LEU A 92 -5.93 9.50 -5.27
N THR A 93 -7.26 9.65 -5.16
CA THR A 93 -8.10 9.83 -6.36
C THR A 93 -7.78 11.16 -7.06
N GLY A 94 -7.45 12.21 -6.31
CA GLY A 94 -7.02 13.50 -6.88
C GLY A 94 -5.74 13.41 -7.72
N VAL A 95 -4.80 12.53 -7.35
CA VAL A 95 -3.60 12.27 -8.16
C VAL A 95 -3.94 11.67 -9.53
N VAL A 96 -4.97 10.82 -9.57
CA VAL A 96 -5.47 10.21 -10.79
C VAL A 96 -6.26 11.20 -11.62
N ASP A 97 -7.19 11.93 -11.01
CA ASP A 97 -8.11 12.75 -11.79
C ASP A 97 -7.48 14.08 -12.24
N ASP A 98 -6.67 14.72 -11.40
CA ASP A 98 -6.09 16.04 -11.67
C ASP A 98 -4.57 16.12 -11.50
N GLY A 99 -3.91 15.01 -11.18
CA GLY A 99 -2.49 14.96 -10.86
C GLY A 99 -1.62 14.20 -11.88
N THR A 100 -0.52 13.64 -11.36
CA THR A 100 0.53 13.04 -12.17
C THR A 100 0.11 11.78 -12.93
N ALA A 101 -0.97 11.11 -12.51
CA ALA A 101 -1.46 9.90 -13.16
C ALA A 101 -2.56 10.18 -14.21
N ARG A 102 -2.95 11.44 -14.41
CA ARG A 102 -4.07 11.84 -15.28
C ARG A 102 -4.02 11.23 -16.67
N THR A 103 -2.93 11.43 -17.39
CA THR A 103 -2.80 10.96 -18.77
C THR A 103 -2.85 9.43 -18.86
N ALA A 104 -2.22 8.75 -17.89
CA ALA A 104 -2.07 7.29 -17.92
C ALA A 104 -3.32 6.54 -17.45
N VAL A 105 -4.13 7.16 -16.58
CA VAL A 105 -5.25 6.50 -15.91
C VAL A 105 -6.58 7.18 -16.20
N ARG A 106 -6.74 8.48 -15.91
CA ARG A 106 -8.02 9.17 -16.12
C ARG A 106 -8.42 9.21 -17.58
N ASP A 107 -7.49 9.60 -18.44
CA ASP A 107 -7.75 9.78 -19.88
C ASP A 107 -7.68 8.45 -20.66
N ASN A 108 -7.38 7.34 -19.96
CA ASN A 108 -7.29 6.02 -20.55
C ASN A 108 -8.70 5.45 -20.82
N PRO A 109 -9.05 5.11 -22.08
CA PRO A 109 -10.38 4.58 -22.40
C PRO A 109 -10.67 3.24 -21.72
N LEU A 110 -9.63 2.49 -21.32
CA LEU A 110 -9.78 1.22 -20.58
C LEU A 110 -10.20 1.41 -19.13
N ARG A 111 -10.18 2.64 -18.60
CA ARG A 111 -10.67 2.93 -17.25
C ARG A 111 -12.16 2.61 -17.10
N ASP A 112 -12.96 2.73 -18.17
CA ASP A 112 -14.38 2.31 -18.23
C ASP A 112 -15.21 2.73 -17.00
N GLY A 113 -15.05 3.98 -16.54
CA GLY A 113 -15.78 4.52 -15.38
C GLY A 113 -15.34 3.98 -14.01
N GLN A 114 -14.32 3.13 -13.94
CA GLN A 114 -13.77 2.65 -12.68
C GLN A 114 -13.25 3.81 -11.81
N GLN A 115 -13.57 3.73 -10.51
CA GLN A 115 -12.98 4.59 -9.51
C GLN A 115 -11.56 4.09 -9.21
N VAL A 116 -10.57 4.97 -9.34
CA VAL A 116 -9.16 4.61 -9.20
C VAL A 116 -8.50 5.62 -8.27
N ALA A 117 -7.83 5.10 -7.24
CA ALA A 117 -6.91 5.84 -6.40
C ALA A 117 -5.51 5.31 -6.65
N GLY A 118 -4.51 6.18 -6.74
CA GLY A 118 -3.14 5.74 -6.97
C GLY A 118 -2.12 6.85 -6.88
N LYS A 119 -0.83 6.46 -6.87
CA LYS A 119 0.29 7.39 -6.86
C LYS A 119 1.34 6.98 -7.87
N THR A 120 1.93 7.96 -8.55
CA THR A 120 3.12 7.73 -9.39
C THR A 120 4.39 7.67 -8.55
N GLY A 121 5.33 6.79 -8.92
CA GLY A 121 6.68 6.70 -8.38
C GLY A 121 7.72 6.70 -9.51
N THR A 122 8.84 7.39 -9.31
CA THR A 122 9.95 7.46 -10.28
C THR A 122 11.23 7.63 -9.49
N SER A 123 12.22 6.76 -9.72
CA SER A 123 13.54 6.87 -9.09
C SER A 123 14.50 7.72 -9.90
N ASP A 124 15.61 8.11 -9.27
CA ASP A 124 16.66 8.88 -9.92
C ASP A 124 17.18 8.19 -11.18
N ASN A 125 17.27 8.98 -12.27
CA ASN A 125 17.64 8.51 -13.61
C ASN A 125 16.68 7.44 -14.18
N ASN A 126 15.44 7.37 -13.70
CA ASN A 126 14.42 6.46 -14.17
C ASN A 126 14.87 4.98 -14.12
N LYS A 127 15.47 4.59 -12.99
CA LYS A 127 16.04 3.25 -12.75
C LYS A 127 15.05 2.28 -12.10
N SER A 128 13.77 2.65 -12.06
CA SER A 128 12.65 1.84 -11.59
C SER A 128 11.83 1.32 -12.75
#